data_AF-A0A9X4GJH5-F1
#
_entry.id   AF-A0A9X4GJH5-F1
#
_cell.length_a   1.000
_cell.length_b   1.000
_cell.length_c   1.000
_cell.angle_alpha   90.00
_cell.angle_beta   90.00
_cell.angle_gamma   90.00
#
_symmetry.space_group_name_H-M   'P 1'
#
loop_
_entity.id
_entity.type
_entity.pdbx_description
1 polymer ?
#
loop_
_entity_poly.entity_id
_entity_poly.type
_entity_poly.pdbx_seq_one_letter_code
_entity_poly.pdbx_strand_id
1 'polypeptide(L)'
;MSKENKTLIEQIESEIRLCFLGYLHPDMPREIAEQAASDMATEAIGRIIEHGASVGLSEVESMHHLLLSMKKTGNVATLGKTIH
;
A
#
# COMPACT_ATOMS: atom_id res chain seq x y z
N MET A 1 -0.80 -11.92 19.82
CA MET A 1 -0.20 -10.84 18.99
C MET A 1 0.60 -9.93 19.92
N SER A 2 1.92 -9.78 19.72
CA SER A 2 2.73 -8.89 20.57
C SER A 2 2.42 -7.42 20.27
N LYS A 3 2.70 -6.51 21.21
CA LYS A 3 2.54 -5.06 20.99
C LYS A 3 3.36 -4.55 19.80
N GLU A 4 4.55 -5.14 19.60
CA GLU A 4 5.46 -4.81 18.51
C GLU A 4 4.87 -5.14 17.14
N ASN A 5 4.19 -6.29 17.00
CA ASN A 5 3.50 -6.65 15.76
C ASN A 5 2.36 -5.69 15.43
N LYS A 6 1.64 -5.20 16.44
CA LYS A 6 0.56 -4.24 16.21
C LYS A 6 1.09 -2.90 15.68
N THR A 7 2.16 -2.38 16.28
CA THR A 7 2.81 -1.15 15.81
C THR A 7 3.39 -1.30 14.41
N LEU A 8 3.96 -2.46 14.08
CA LEU A 8 4.48 -2.73 12.74
C LEU A 8 3.36 -2.77 11.68
N ILE A 9 2.23 -3.43 11.97
CA ILE A 9 1.07 -3.46 11.07
C ILE A 9 0.58 -2.04 10.80
N GLU A 10 0.35 -1.24 11.84
CA GLU A 10 -0.11 0.15 11.71
C GLU A 10 0.84 1.01 10.86
N GLN A 11 2.15 0.80 10.98
CA GLN A 11 3.17 1.47 10.15
C GLN A 11 3.06 1.07 8.67
N ILE A 12 2.96 -0.24 8.39
CA ILE A 12 2.85 -0.74 7.01
C ILE A 12 1.55 -0.26 6.36
N GLU A 13 0.43 -0.28 7.08
CA GLU A 13 -0.85 0.25 6.59
C GLU A 13 -0.76 1.74 6.22
N SER A 14 -0.10 2.53 7.08
CA SER A 14 0.13 3.95 6.83
C SER A 14 0.97 4.17 5.57
N GLU A 15 2.05 3.41 5.38
CA GLU A 15 2.89 3.51 4.19
C GLU A 15 2.16 3.09 2.90
N ILE A 16 1.33 2.03 2.95
CA ILE A 16 0.50 1.60 1.82
C ILE A 16 -0.49 2.70 1.43
N ARG A 17 -1.15 3.32 2.42
CA ARG A 17 -2.08 4.44 2.19
C ARG A 17 -1.38 5.64 1.54
N LEU A 18 -0.17 5.98 2.00
CA LEU A 18 0.63 7.04 1.39
C LEU A 18 1.03 6.72 -0.06
N CYS A 19 1.33 5.45 -0.37
CA CYS A 19 1.60 5.04 -1.74
C CYS A 19 0.37 5.25 -2.63
N PHE A 20 -0.83 4.85 -2.18
CA PHE A 20 -2.07 5.09 -2.93
C PHE A 20 -2.39 6.57 -3.11
N LEU A 21 -2.17 7.38 -2.07
CA LEU A 21 -2.35 8.83 -2.16
C LEU A 21 -1.44 9.43 -3.25
N GLY A 22 -0.21 8.94 -3.38
CA GLY A 22 0.72 9.32 -4.44
C GLY A 22 0.34 8.87 -5.86
N TYR A 23 -0.62 7.94 -6.01
CA TYR A 23 -1.13 7.50 -7.31
C TYR A 23 -2.37 8.27 -7.77
N LEU A 24 -3.02 9.00 -6.86
CA LEU A 24 -4.21 9.79 -7.18
C LEU A 24 -3.85 11.08 -7.94
N HIS A 25 -4.82 11.59 -8.70
CA HIS A 25 -4.62 12.81 -9.49
C HIS A 25 -4.37 14.02 -8.57
N PRO A 26 -3.36 14.88 -8.85
CA PRO A 26 -3.02 15.99 -7.97
C PRO A 26 -4.14 17.03 -7.81
N ASP A 27 -5.00 17.17 -8.82
CA ASP A 27 -6.15 18.10 -8.76
C ASP A 27 -7.36 17.52 -7.99
N MET A 28 -7.28 16.28 -7.51
CA MET A 28 -8.32 15.71 -6.67
C MET A 28 -8.38 16.47 -5.33
N PRO A 29 -9.57 16.90 -4.85
CA PRO A 29 -9.69 17.55 -3.56
C PRO A 29 -9.11 16.67 -2.44
N ARG A 30 -8.33 17.28 -1.54
CA ARG A 30 -7.54 16.56 -0.53
C ARG A 30 -8.36 15.55 0.27
N GLU A 31 -9.53 15.94 0.76
CA GLU A 31 -10.40 15.06 1.56
C GLU A 31 -10.89 13.84 0.77
N ILE A 32 -11.21 14.04 -0.52
CA ILE A 32 -11.61 12.96 -1.43
C ILE A 32 -10.42 12.04 -1.71
N ALA A 33 -9.23 12.60 -1.92
CA ALA A 33 -8.03 11.83 -2.16
C ALA A 33 -7.62 10.98 -0.94
N GLU A 34 -7.71 11.55 0.26
CA GLU A 34 -7.42 10.84 1.51
C GLU A 34 -8.42 9.69 1.74
N GLN A 35 -9.71 9.93 1.50
CA GLN A 35 -10.72 8.88 1.60
C GLN A 35 -10.49 7.77 0.56
N ALA A 36 -10.28 8.13 -0.70
CA ALA A 36 -10.02 7.17 -1.77
C ALA A 36 -8.76 6.34 -1.49
N ALA A 37 -7.68 6.97 -1.01
CA ALA A 37 -6.45 6.26 -0.63
C ALA A 37 -6.69 5.28 0.53
N SER A 38 -7.51 5.66 1.50
CA SER A 38 -7.89 4.79 2.62
C SER A 38 -8.69 3.57 2.16
N ASP A 39 -9.68 3.76 1.30
CA ASP A 39 -10.54 2.69 0.79
C ASP A 39 -9.73 1.70 -0.08
N MET A 40 -8.88 2.23 -0.97
CA MET A 40 -8.00 1.41 -1.80
C MET A 40 -6.98 0.64 -0.97
N ALA A 41 -6.38 1.26 0.06
CA ALA A 41 -5.46 0.58 0.96
C ALA A 41 -6.15 -0.58 1.69
N THR A 42 -7.35 -0.34 2.22
CA THR A 42 -8.13 -1.35 2.95
C THR A 42 -8.43 -2.57 2.07
N GLU A 43 -8.92 -2.33 0.85
CA GLU A 43 -9.23 -3.41 -0.11
C GLU A 43 -7.95 -4.18 -0.53
N ALA A 44 -6.87 -3.47 -0.84
CA ALA A 44 -5.61 -4.10 -1.26
C ALA A 44 -4.98 -4.94 -0.14
N ILE A 45 -5.02 -4.45 1.10
CA ILE A 45 -4.54 -5.17 2.28
C ILE A 45 -5.39 -6.43 2.52
N GLY A 46 -6.72 -6.31 2.47
CA GLY A 46 -7.62 -7.45 2.63
C GLY A 46 -7.32 -8.56 1.61
N ARG A 47 -7.20 -8.20 0.33
CA ARG A 47 -6.89 -9.13 -0.75
C ARG A 47 -5.52 -9.80 -0.60
N ILE A 48 -4.47 -9.03 -0.25
CA ILE A 48 -3.13 -9.62 -0.14
C ILE A 48 -3.01 -10.53 1.08
N ILE A 49 -3.70 -10.22 2.18
CA ILE A 49 -3.75 -11.09 3.36
C ILE A 49 -4.47 -12.40 3.03
N GLU A 50 -5.64 -12.33 2.39
CA GLU A 50 -6.37 -13.53 1.95
C GLU A 50 -5.53 -14.40 1.01
N HIS A 51 -4.91 -13.76 0.02
CA HIS A 51 -4.01 -14.46 -0.91
C HIS A 51 -2.80 -15.06 -0.18
N GLY A 52 -2.15 -14.29 0.69
CA GLY A 52 -0.99 -14.73 1.47
C GLY A 52 -1.31 -15.93 2.36
N ALA A 53 -2.46 -15.91 3.04
CA ALA A 53 -2.94 -17.03 3.83
C ALA A 53 -3.11 -18.31 2.98
N SER A 54 -3.59 -18.18 1.72
CA SER A 54 -3.74 -19.32 0.80
C SER A 54 -2.42 -19.98 0.38
N VAL A 55 -1.29 -19.27 0.54
CA VAL A 55 0.07 -19.76 0.22
C VAL A 55 0.97 -19.90 1.45
N GLY A 56 0.42 -19.77 2.66
CA GLY A 56 1.14 -19.99 3.92
C GLY A 56 1.95 -18.80 4.43
N LEU A 57 1.68 -17.58 3.97
CA LEU A 57 2.29 -16.35 4.48
C LEU A 57 1.51 -15.76 5.66
N SER A 58 2.22 -15.12 6.58
CA SER A 58 1.60 -14.29 7.62
C SER A 58 1.05 -12.98 7.04
N GLU A 59 0.17 -12.31 7.81
CA GLU A 59 -0.38 -11.00 7.44
C GLU A 59 0.73 -9.97 7.21
N VAL A 60 1.70 -9.90 8.13
CA VAL A 60 2.84 -8.96 8.07
C VAL A 60 3.69 -9.20 6.83
N GLU A 61 4.01 -10.46 6.51
CA GLU A 61 4.76 -10.81 5.29
C GLU A 61 3.98 -10.39 4.04
N SER A 62 2.68 -10.70 4.00
CA SER A 62 1.80 -10.37 2.87
C SER A 62 1.73 -8.86 2.63
N MET A 63 1.57 -8.08 3.70
CA MET A 63 1.54 -6.62 3.64
C MET A 63 2.89 -6.04 3.23
N HIS A 64 4.00 -6.60 3.71
CA HIS A 64 5.35 -6.21 3.26
C HIS A 64 5.55 -6.48 1.76
N HIS A 65 5.10 -7.63 1.25
CA HIS A 65 5.15 -7.93 -0.18
C HIS A 65 4.36 -6.92 -1.02
N LEU A 66 3.16 -6.54 -0.57
CA LEU A 66 2.36 -5.49 -1.21
C LEU A 66 3.12 -4.16 -1.25
N LEU A 67 3.61 -3.69 -0.10
CA LEU A 67 4.31 -2.42 0.02
C LEU A 67 5.57 -2.37 -0.88
N LEU A 68 6.35 -3.45 -0.92
CA LEU A 68 7.52 -3.56 -1.80
C LEU A 68 7.14 -3.47 -3.28
N SER A 69 6.06 -4.14 -3.69
CA SER A 69 5.54 -4.10 -5.06
C SER A 69 5.10 -2.68 -5.46
N MET A 70 4.42 -1.97 -4.55
CA MET A 70 3.98 -0.58 -4.77
C MET A 70 5.18 0.37 -4.93
N LYS A 71 6.17 0.29 -4.03
CA LYS A 71 7.39 1.11 -4.12
C LYS A 71 8.18 0.86 -5.40
N LYS A 72 8.26 -0.40 -5.85
CA LYS A 72 8.89 -0.74 -7.13
C LYS A 72 8.15 -0.14 -8.32
N THR A 73 6.82 -0.15 -8.29
CA THR A 73 5.97 0.39 -9.36
C THR A 73 6.03 1.92 -9.43
N GLY A 74 6.07 2.60 -8.28
CA GLY A 74 6.28 4.04 -8.20
C GLY A 74 7.60 4.50 -8.83
N ASN A 75 8.67 3.71 -8.65
CA ASN A 75 9.98 3.97 -9.27
C ASN A 75 9.97 3.78 -10.80
N VAL A 76 9.18 2.84 -11.33
CA VAL A 76 9.06 2.65 -12.79
C VAL A 76 8.28 3.80 -13.44
N ALA A 77 7.22 4.28 -12.80
CA ALA A 77 6.43 5.42 -13.29
C ALA A 77 7.24 6.74 -13.31
N THR A 78 8.22 6.91 -12.42
CA THR A 78 9.15 8.05 -12.43
C THR A 78 10.23 7.90 -13.50
N LEU A 79 10.75 6.70 -13.74
CA LEU A 79 11.73 6.44 -14.81
C LEU A 79 11.13 6.59 -16.22
N GLY A 80 9.85 6.25 -16.39
CA GLY A 80 9.15 6.42 -17.67
C GLY A 80 9.00 7.90 -18.13
N LYS A 81 9.20 8.87 -17.23
CA LYS A 81 9.17 10.31 -17.56
C LYS A 81 10.52 10.88 -18.00
N THR A 82 11.60 10.09 -17.99
CA THR A 82 12.95 10.53 -18.41
C THR A 82 13.29 10.12 -19.85
N ILE A 83 12.35 9.52 -20.58
CA ILE A 83 12.50 9.22 -22.01
C ILE A 83 11.65 10.21 -22.81
N HIS A 84 12.10 11.46 -22.91
CA HIS A 84 11.71 12.42 -23.96
C HIS A 84 12.84 13.41 -24.20
#